data_AF-N9QBV2-F1
#
_entry.id   AF-N9QBV2-F1
#
_cell.length_a   1.000
_cell.length_b   1.000
_cell.length_c   1.000
_cell.angle_alpha   90.00
_cell.angle_beta   90.00
_cell.angle_gamma   90.00
#
_symmetry.space_group_name_H-M   'P 1'
#
loop_
_entity.id
_entity.type
_entity.pdbx_description
1 polymer ?
#
loop_
_entity_poly.entity_id
_entity_poly.type
_entity_poly.pdbx_seq_one_letter_code
_entity_poly.pdbx_strand_id
1 'polypeptide(L)'
;MSPIDDFSVQPIDQRLDVLKKRQRNLMIWFFLTSTLLVVTIAALFLQKEFIYRFFDLSIHVQALDLPYHVQDLVPFKQPVDYFFNLLSWFGWLFLKLFVSFVGAFLLISWAKKFKFFQQRFQAWTQRILAWVISFILLWSGLTYIQYDWKDETKQAYQQWMSYQNNIVESQIAQDLQQANISSTEKAYVLAQVALLHQPVDRKTANEYVNQLIAAEKNNPIQFKEYDFKPEQLWVMQQQLYGKSITSLTQPLDLRAQQAERVSSIVNVILWGLIVFSVAFSTILYLLAKHLKNRRVRITQKLDVF
;
A
#
# COMPACT_ATOMS: atom_id res chain seq x y z
N MET A 1 3.20 60.48 -42.44
CA MET A 1 3.39 59.03 -42.60
C MET A 1 4.37 58.58 -41.53
N SER A 2 3.89 57.91 -40.48
CA SER A 2 4.76 57.31 -39.46
C SER A 2 5.12 55.90 -39.95
N PRO A 3 6.41 55.55 -40.08
CA PRO A 3 6.79 54.19 -40.37
C PRO A 3 6.41 53.33 -39.16
N ILE A 4 5.93 52.13 -39.44
CA ILE A 4 5.61 51.11 -38.46
C ILE A 4 6.97 50.65 -37.92
N ASP A 5 7.37 51.21 -36.78
CA ASP A 5 8.57 50.80 -36.07
C ASP A 5 8.44 49.33 -35.66
N ASP A 6 9.36 48.55 -36.22
CA ASP A 6 9.87 47.27 -35.78
C ASP A 6 9.13 46.62 -34.61
N PHE A 7 8.27 45.65 -34.96
CA PHE A 7 8.08 44.50 -34.11
C PHE A 7 9.47 43.94 -33.79
N SER A 8 9.94 44.13 -32.56
CA SER A 8 11.16 43.55 -32.02
C SER A 8 11.06 42.02 -32.02
N VAL A 9 11.32 41.43 -33.19
CA VAL A 9 11.33 39.99 -33.39
C VAL A 9 12.59 39.48 -32.70
N GLN A 10 12.47 39.03 -31.45
CA GLN A 10 13.56 38.31 -30.76
C GLN A 10 14.19 37.27 -31.72
N PRO A 11 15.54 37.17 -31.76
CA PRO A 11 16.24 36.28 -32.67
C PRO A 11 15.71 34.84 -32.54
N ILE A 12 15.62 34.15 -33.67
CA ILE A 12 14.93 32.86 -33.81
C ILE A 12 15.50 31.81 -32.84
N ASP A 13 16.80 31.89 -32.52
CA ASP A 13 17.48 31.04 -31.55
C ASP A 13 16.97 31.23 -30.12
N GLN A 14 16.74 32.47 -29.67
CA GLN A 14 16.17 32.75 -28.35
C GLN A 14 14.75 32.20 -28.23
N ARG A 15 13.96 32.27 -29.32
CA ARG A 15 12.60 31.71 -29.36
C ARG A 15 12.61 30.17 -29.29
N LEU A 16 13.58 29.53 -29.95
CA LEU A 16 13.77 28.08 -29.89
C LEU A 16 14.16 27.61 -28.48
N ASP A 17 15.03 28.34 -27.79
CA ASP A 17 15.42 28.02 -26.41
C ASP A 17 14.29 28.21 -25.41
N VAL A 18 13.47 29.27 -25.56
CA VAL A 18 12.25 29.45 -24.75
C VAL A 18 11.26 28.31 -24.98
N LEU A 19 11.07 27.86 -26.22
CA LEU A 19 10.22 26.70 -26.55
C LEU A 19 10.74 25.40 -25.93
N LYS A 20 12.07 25.18 -25.96
CA LYS A 20 12.74 24.02 -25.35
C LYS A 20 12.59 24.02 -23.83
N LYS A 21 12.73 25.18 -23.17
CA LYS A 21 12.53 25.34 -21.72
C LYS A 21 11.09 25.07 -21.31
N ARG A 22 10.10 25.60 -22.05
CA ARG A 22 8.67 25.34 -21.82
C ARG A 22 8.31 23.87 -22.01
N GLN A 23 8.81 23.23 -23.06
CA GLN A 23 8.63 21.79 -23.28
C GLN A 23 9.21 20.96 -22.11
N ARG A 24 10.41 21.31 -21.62
CA ARG A 24 11.03 20.63 -20.48
C ARG A 24 10.18 20.78 -19.20
N ASN A 25 9.70 21.98 -18.90
CA ASN A 25 8.85 22.21 -17.74
C ASN A 25 7.53 21.43 -17.83
N LEU A 26 6.89 21.40 -19.01
CA LEU A 26 5.67 20.61 -19.21
C LEU A 26 5.91 19.10 -19.05
N MET A 27 7.05 18.58 -19.52
CA MET A 27 7.40 17.18 -19.26
C MET A 27 7.62 16.90 -17.77
N ILE A 28 8.25 17.82 -17.03
CA ILE A 28 8.41 17.67 -15.57
C ILE A 28 7.03 17.62 -14.88
N TRP A 29 6.11 18.51 -15.23
CA TRP A 29 4.74 18.49 -14.70
C TRP A 29 3.97 17.22 -15.10
N PHE A 30 4.18 16.73 -16.32
CA PHE A 30 3.61 15.45 -16.77
C PHE A 30 4.14 14.27 -15.94
N PHE A 31 5.46 14.20 -15.70
CA PHE A 31 6.02 13.15 -14.86
C PHE A 31 5.51 13.26 -13.41
N LEU A 32 5.43 14.47 -12.86
CA LEU A 32 4.95 14.69 -11.49
C LEU A 32 3.49 14.27 -11.32
N THR A 33 2.63 14.62 -12.27
CA THR A 33 1.20 14.24 -12.28
C THR A 33 1.00 12.75 -12.53
N SER A 34 1.86 12.12 -13.35
CA SER A 34 1.86 10.67 -13.53
C SER A 34 2.29 9.93 -12.27
N THR A 35 3.30 10.41 -11.54
CA THR A 35 3.70 9.83 -10.26
C THR A 35 2.57 9.98 -9.23
N LEU A 36 1.94 11.15 -9.17
CA LEU A 36 0.81 11.39 -8.28
C LEU A 36 -0.34 10.43 -8.59
N LEU A 37 -0.66 10.20 -9.87
CA LEU A 37 -1.68 9.23 -10.29
C LEU A 37 -1.37 7.80 -9.81
N VAL A 38 -0.12 7.35 -9.93
CA VAL A 38 0.30 6.02 -9.42
C VAL A 38 0.11 5.93 -7.91
N VAL A 39 0.49 6.98 -7.16
CA VAL A 39 0.28 7.04 -5.71
C VAL A 39 -1.21 7.04 -5.36
N THR A 40 -2.05 7.76 -6.09
CA THR A 40 -3.51 7.80 -5.88
C THR A 40 -4.14 6.43 -6.15
N ILE A 41 -3.70 5.71 -7.17
CA ILE A 41 -4.16 4.34 -7.45
C ILE A 41 -3.75 3.40 -6.31
N ALA A 42 -2.51 3.48 -5.81
CA ALA A 42 -2.09 2.69 -4.66
C ALA A 42 -2.93 3.01 -3.42
N ALA A 43 -3.23 4.30 -3.19
CA ALA A 43 -4.08 4.75 -2.09
C ALA A 43 -5.51 4.21 -2.19
N LEU A 44 -6.08 4.05 -3.39
CA LEU A 44 -7.43 3.47 -3.55
C LEU A 44 -7.57 2.07 -2.95
N PHE A 45 -6.53 1.23 -3.08
CA PHE A 45 -6.55 -0.13 -2.55
C PHE A 45 -6.36 -0.15 -1.03
N LEU A 46 -5.56 0.76 -0.49
CA LEU A 46 -5.18 0.76 0.93
C LEU A 46 -6.12 1.60 1.81
N GLN A 47 -6.85 2.57 1.23
CA GLN A 47 -7.65 3.55 1.99
C GLN A 47 -8.62 2.88 2.97
N LYS A 48 -9.24 1.76 2.58
CA LYS A 48 -10.31 1.16 3.37
C LYS A 48 -9.73 0.59 4.65
N GLU A 49 -8.60 -0.08 4.57
CA GLU A 49 -7.90 -0.62 5.73
C GLU A 49 -7.37 0.50 6.65
N PHE A 50 -6.81 1.58 6.08
CA PHE A 50 -6.36 2.73 6.88
C PHE A 50 -7.50 3.43 7.60
N ILE A 51 -8.65 3.64 6.95
CA ILE A 51 -9.81 4.30 7.55
C ILE A 51 -10.41 3.43 8.64
N TYR A 52 -10.58 2.13 8.39
CA TYR A 52 -11.09 1.22 9.43
C TYR A 52 -10.18 1.22 10.66
N ARG A 53 -8.86 1.14 10.48
CA ARG A 53 -7.90 1.20 11.59
C ARG A 53 -7.87 2.56 12.31
N PHE A 54 -8.18 3.67 11.63
CA PHE A 54 -8.33 4.97 12.28
C PHE A 54 -9.51 4.99 13.27
N PHE A 55 -10.52 4.15 13.04
CA PHE A 55 -11.63 3.95 13.97
C PHE A 55 -11.40 2.75 14.93
N ASP A 56 -10.15 2.30 15.06
CA ASP A 56 -9.74 1.10 15.82
C ASP A 56 -10.44 -0.20 15.36
N LEU A 57 -10.93 -0.25 14.12
CA LEU A 57 -11.58 -1.43 13.54
C LEU A 57 -10.66 -2.10 12.51
N SER A 58 -10.79 -3.41 12.34
CA SER A 58 -10.20 -4.12 11.19
C SER A 58 -11.28 -4.72 10.31
N ILE A 59 -10.99 -4.90 9.03
CA ILE A 59 -11.93 -5.50 8.07
C ILE A 59 -11.90 -7.04 8.18
N HIS A 60 -10.73 -7.57 8.58
CA HIS A 60 -10.46 -8.98 8.74
C HIS A 60 -9.70 -9.22 10.04
N VAL A 61 -9.77 -10.44 10.56
CA VAL A 61 -8.85 -10.88 11.62
C VAL A 61 -7.47 -10.93 10.98
N GLN A 62 -6.58 -10.06 11.44
CA GLN A 62 -5.25 -9.89 10.84
C GLN A 62 -4.13 -10.31 11.78
N ALA A 63 -4.35 -10.18 13.08
CA ALA A 63 -3.40 -10.55 14.11
C ALA A 63 -4.05 -11.53 15.06
N LEU A 64 -3.26 -12.48 15.56
CA LEU A 64 -3.66 -13.32 16.66
C LEU A 64 -3.61 -12.47 17.94
N ASP A 65 -4.77 -12.15 18.48
CA ASP A 65 -4.90 -11.49 19.77
C ASP A 65 -5.00 -12.56 20.86
N LEU A 66 -4.03 -12.55 21.77
CA LEU A 66 -3.91 -13.55 22.82
C LEU A 66 -4.36 -12.96 24.16
N PRO A 67 -5.40 -13.55 24.80
CA PRO A 67 -5.79 -13.16 26.15
C PRO A 67 -4.61 -13.28 27.11
N TYR A 68 -4.62 -12.51 28.20
CA TYR A 68 -3.50 -12.41 29.14
C TYR A 68 -2.97 -13.79 29.58
N HIS A 69 -3.85 -14.75 29.89
CA HIS A 69 -3.50 -16.10 30.32
C HIS A 69 -2.89 -16.99 29.23
N VAL A 70 -2.92 -16.56 27.97
CA VAL A 70 -2.39 -17.30 26.81
C VAL A 70 -1.06 -16.72 26.33
N GLN A 71 -0.68 -15.51 26.78
CA GLN A 71 0.54 -14.84 26.35
C GLN A 71 1.82 -15.60 26.78
N ASP A 72 1.75 -16.34 27.89
CA ASP A 72 2.87 -17.16 28.38
C ASP A 72 3.15 -18.40 27.52
N LEU A 73 2.21 -18.78 26.65
CA LEU A 73 2.37 -19.90 25.71
C LEU A 73 3.07 -19.50 24.42
N VAL A 74 3.32 -18.21 24.21
CA VAL A 74 3.88 -17.70 22.97
C VAL A 74 5.39 -17.95 22.94
N PRO A 75 5.92 -18.70 21.96
CA PRO A 75 7.36 -18.95 21.87
C PRO A 75 8.15 -17.68 21.48
N PHE A 76 7.47 -16.64 20.99
CA PHE A 76 8.05 -15.44 20.38
C PHE A 76 7.54 -14.17 21.08
N LYS A 77 8.40 -13.51 21.87
CA LYS A 77 8.04 -12.40 22.79
C LYS A 77 7.46 -11.12 22.18
N GLN A 78 7.32 -10.99 20.86
CA GLN A 78 6.87 -9.75 20.23
C GLN A 78 5.53 -9.91 19.53
N PRO A 79 4.52 -9.06 19.83
CA PRO A 79 3.28 -9.03 19.08
C PRO A 79 3.57 -8.55 17.66
N VAL A 80 2.95 -9.22 16.68
CA VAL A 80 3.07 -8.81 15.28
C VAL A 80 2.20 -7.58 15.06
N ASP A 81 2.79 -6.40 15.05
CA ASP A 81 2.08 -5.17 14.69
C ASP A 81 1.86 -5.08 13.18
N TYR A 82 0.73 -5.64 12.72
CA TYR A 82 0.36 -5.62 11.30
C TYR A 82 0.22 -4.21 10.73
N PHE A 83 -0.18 -3.22 11.54
CA PHE A 83 -0.27 -1.83 11.09
C PHE A 83 1.11 -1.28 10.76
N PHE A 84 2.07 -1.39 11.69
CA PHE A 84 3.44 -0.96 11.45
C PHE A 84 4.10 -1.78 10.35
N ASN A 85 3.74 -3.05 10.18
CA ASN A 85 4.19 -3.84 9.05
C ASN A 85 3.63 -3.35 7.71
N LEU A 86 2.34 -2.98 7.64
CA LEU A 86 1.71 -2.47 6.44
C LEU A 86 2.22 -1.06 6.11
N LEU A 87 2.42 -0.23 7.13
CA LEU A 87 3.06 1.07 7.03
C LEU A 87 4.53 0.95 6.62
N SER A 88 5.25 -0.03 7.16
CA SER A 88 6.63 -0.35 6.76
C SER A 88 6.67 -0.85 5.32
N TRP A 89 5.77 -1.73 4.91
CA TRP A 89 5.66 -2.19 3.53
C TRP A 89 5.37 -1.02 2.57
N PHE A 90 4.45 -0.13 2.94
CA PHE A 90 4.14 1.07 2.17
C PHE A 90 5.32 2.04 2.12
N GLY A 91 5.96 2.28 3.26
CA GLY A 91 7.18 3.08 3.39
C GLY A 91 8.31 2.52 2.53
N TRP A 92 8.47 1.20 2.51
CA TRP A 92 9.42 0.50 1.65
C TRP A 92 9.08 0.63 0.17
N LEU A 93 7.81 0.52 -0.21
CA LEU A 93 7.37 0.71 -1.59
C LEU A 93 7.61 2.16 -2.04
N PHE A 94 7.25 3.13 -1.21
CA PHE A 94 7.49 4.55 -1.45
C PHE A 94 8.99 4.85 -1.56
N LEU A 95 9.80 4.34 -0.63
CA LEU A 95 11.25 4.47 -0.65
C LEU A 95 11.85 3.84 -1.90
N LYS A 96 11.42 2.62 -2.27
CA LYS A 96 11.87 1.94 -3.49
C LYS A 96 11.59 2.77 -4.73
N LEU A 97 10.38 3.31 -4.82
CA LEU A 97 9.96 4.09 -5.97
C LEU A 97 10.74 5.41 -6.05
N PHE A 98 10.92 6.10 -4.92
CA PHE A 98 11.68 7.34 -4.85
C PHE A 98 13.18 7.13 -5.13
N VAL A 99 13.81 6.17 -4.45
CA VAL A 99 15.24 5.88 -4.59
C VAL A 99 15.55 5.31 -5.96
N SER A 100 14.75 4.38 -6.50
CA SER A 100 15.00 3.82 -7.83
C SER A 100 14.80 4.87 -8.93
N PHE A 101 13.77 5.71 -8.80
CA PHE A 101 13.47 6.75 -9.79
C PHE A 101 14.51 7.89 -9.75
N VAL A 102 14.70 8.53 -8.60
CA VAL A 102 15.66 9.63 -8.42
C VAL A 102 17.10 9.13 -8.56
N GLY A 103 17.40 7.98 -7.97
CA GLY A 103 18.71 7.33 -8.05
C GLY A 103 19.10 6.94 -9.47
N ALA A 104 18.17 6.49 -10.32
CA ALA A 104 18.47 6.22 -11.73
C ALA A 104 18.87 7.50 -12.49
N PHE A 105 18.23 8.65 -12.21
CA PHE A 105 18.65 9.92 -12.79
C PHE A 105 20.04 10.35 -12.31
N LEU A 106 20.32 10.22 -11.01
CA LEU A 106 21.63 10.53 -10.43
C LEU A 106 22.72 9.62 -10.97
N LEU A 107 22.47 8.31 -11.06
CA LEU A 107 23.40 7.32 -11.62
C LEU A 107 23.75 7.63 -13.07
N ILE A 108 22.77 8.00 -13.91
CA ILE A 108 23.06 8.40 -15.30
C ILE A 108 23.84 9.72 -15.35
N SER A 109 23.49 10.68 -14.50
CA SER A 109 24.21 11.95 -14.42
C SER A 109 25.67 11.74 -14.02
N TRP A 110 25.91 10.83 -13.08
CA TRP A 110 27.25 10.45 -12.64
C TRP A 110 27.99 9.62 -13.70
N ALA A 111 27.33 8.64 -14.32
CA ALA A 111 27.90 7.80 -15.37
C ALA A 111 28.38 8.64 -16.58
N LYS A 112 27.70 9.74 -16.90
CA LYS A 112 28.13 10.68 -17.95
C LYS A 112 29.50 11.35 -17.70
N LYS A 113 30.02 11.32 -16.46
CA LYS A 113 31.36 11.83 -16.15
C LYS A 113 32.47 10.91 -16.67
N PHE A 114 32.17 9.63 -16.95
CA PHE A 114 33.13 8.69 -17.49
C PHE A 114 33.12 8.73 -19.02
N LYS A 115 34.31 8.89 -19.64
CA LYS A 115 34.48 8.99 -21.11
C LYS A 115 33.79 7.84 -21.87
N PHE A 116 33.81 6.62 -21.31
CA PHE A 116 33.18 5.43 -21.91
C PHE A 116 31.66 5.58 -22.10
N PHE A 117 30.96 6.05 -21.08
CA PHE A 117 29.51 6.22 -21.11
C PHE A 117 29.09 7.49 -21.86
N GLN A 118 29.96 8.50 -21.90
CA GLN A 118 29.70 9.74 -22.63
C GLN A 118 29.57 9.51 -24.15
N GLN A 119 30.42 8.64 -24.73
CA GLN A 119 30.34 8.23 -26.14
C GLN A 119 29.13 7.33 -26.43
N ARG A 120 28.80 6.41 -25.52
CA ARG A 120 27.64 5.49 -25.65
C ARG A 120 26.29 6.11 -25.28
N PHE A 121 26.23 7.31 -24.71
CA PHE A 121 24.99 8.02 -24.41
C PHE A 121 24.64 9.10 -25.44
N GLN A 122 25.03 8.93 -26.71
CA GLN A 122 24.63 9.87 -27.76
C GLN A 122 23.17 9.68 -28.20
N ALA A 123 22.71 8.44 -28.35
CA ALA A 123 21.34 8.16 -28.75
C ALA A 123 20.34 8.33 -27.59
N TRP A 124 19.20 8.94 -27.87
CA TRP A 124 18.11 9.10 -26.90
C TRP A 124 17.62 7.74 -26.36
N THR A 125 17.57 6.72 -27.23
CA THR A 125 17.16 5.36 -26.89
C THR A 125 18.11 4.68 -25.90
N GLN A 126 19.43 4.87 -26.03
CA GLN A 126 20.43 4.29 -25.13
C GLN A 126 20.39 4.92 -23.72
N ARG A 127 20.04 6.21 -23.63
CA ARG A 127 19.83 6.90 -22.35
C ARG A 127 18.62 6.32 -21.60
N ILE A 128 17.54 6.02 -22.33
CA ILE A 128 16.35 5.38 -21.74
C ILE A 128 16.68 3.97 -21.29
N LEU A 129 17.36 3.18 -22.13
CA LEU A 129 17.73 1.81 -21.78
C LEU A 129 18.60 1.76 -20.52
N ALA A 130 19.61 2.63 -20.42
CA ALA A 130 20.43 2.70 -19.20
C ALA A 130 19.66 3.20 -17.99
N TRP A 131 18.69 4.10 -18.17
CA TRP A 131 17.81 4.52 -17.09
C TRP A 131 16.97 3.36 -16.56
N VAL A 132 16.40 2.56 -17.46
CA VAL A 132 15.64 1.36 -17.08
C VAL A 132 16.53 0.34 -16.37
N ILE A 133 17.75 0.09 -16.86
CA ILE A 133 18.69 -0.82 -16.21
C ILE A 133 19.08 -0.32 -14.82
N SER A 134 19.41 0.96 -14.66
CA SER A 134 19.71 1.55 -13.35
C SER A 134 18.52 1.49 -12.40
N PHE A 135 17.31 1.72 -12.91
CA PHE A 135 16.09 1.58 -12.13
C PHE A 135 15.89 0.14 -11.63
N ILE A 136 16.05 -0.86 -12.51
CA ILE A 136 15.92 -2.28 -12.15
C ILE A 136 16.98 -2.68 -11.11
N LEU A 137 18.23 -2.25 -11.29
CA LEU A 137 19.31 -2.57 -10.35
C LEU A 137 19.06 -1.98 -8.95
N LEU A 138 18.65 -0.71 -8.88
CA LEU A 138 18.30 -0.07 -7.62
C LEU A 138 17.09 -0.75 -6.96
N TRP A 139 16.05 -1.02 -7.74
CA TRP A 139 14.85 -1.70 -7.25
C TRP A 139 15.17 -3.10 -6.71
N SER A 140 15.98 -3.85 -7.43
CA SER A 140 16.43 -5.20 -7.04
C SER A 140 17.28 -5.15 -5.77
N GLY A 141 18.23 -4.21 -5.68
CA GLY A 141 19.08 -4.04 -4.50
C GLY A 141 18.27 -3.68 -3.25
N LEU A 142 17.32 -2.74 -3.36
CA LEU A 142 16.41 -2.41 -2.26
C LEU A 142 15.47 -3.56 -1.91
N THR A 143 15.12 -4.41 -2.88
CA THR A 143 14.31 -5.61 -2.60
C THR A 143 15.08 -6.65 -1.81
N TYR A 144 16.37 -6.81 -2.09
CA TYR A 144 17.26 -7.67 -1.30
C TYR A 144 17.37 -7.16 0.14
N ILE A 145 17.62 -5.85 0.33
CA ILE A 145 17.71 -5.25 1.67
C ILE A 145 16.39 -5.38 2.44
N GLN A 146 15.25 -5.18 1.77
CA GLN A 146 13.94 -5.37 2.40
C GLN A 146 13.71 -6.83 2.85
N TYR A 147 14.20 -7.80 2.08
CA TYR A 147 14.05 -9.22 2.41
C TYR A 147 14.87 -9.58 3.66
N ASP A 148 16.10 -9.09 3.75
CA ASP A 148 17.02 -9.33 4.87
C ASP A 148 16.54 -8.65 6.18
N TRP A 149 15.82 -7.52 6.07
CA TRP A 149 15.17 -6.86 7.19
C TRP A 149 13.81 -7.45 7.59
N LYS A 150 13.38 -8.56 6.99
CA LYS A 150 12.07 -9.14 7.31
C LYS A 150 12.13 -9.89 8.65
N ASP A 151 11.27 -9.44 9.57
CA ASP A 151 11.04 -9.99 10.90
C ASP A 151 10.85 -11.53 10.91
N GLU A 152 11.81 -12.28 11.46
CA GLU A 152 11.74 -13.74 11.65
C GLU A 152 10.51 -14.14 12.48
N THR A 153 10.07 -13.24 13.36
CA THR A 153 8.90 -13.39 14.23
C THR A 153 7.62 -13.74 13.45
N LYS A 154 7.37 -13.07 12.31
CA LYS A 154 6.14 -13.28 11.52
C LYS A 154 6.06 -14.68 10.93
N GLN A 155 7.18 -15.19 10.44
CA GLN A 155 7.24 -16.55 9.89
C GLN A 155 7.02 -17.58 11.00
N ALA A 156 7.57 -17.32 12.18
CA ALA A 156 7.43 -18.20 13.32
C ALA A 156 5.98 -18.29 13.81
N TYR A 157 5.25 -17.15 13.89
CA TYR A 157 3.81 -17.15 14.16
C TYR A 157 3.00 -17.88 13.09
N GLN A 158 3.29 -17.66 11.81
CA GLN A 158 2.61 -18.36 10.72
C GLN A 158 2.80 -19.87 10.81
N GLN A 159 4.01 -20.32 11.13
CA GLN A 159 4.30 -21.74 11.31
C GLN A 159 3.60 -22.32 12.54
N TRP A 160 3.57 -21.58 13.65
CA TRP A 160 2.90 -22.00 14.88
C TRP A 160 1.37 -22.21 14.71
N MET A 161 0.75 -21.37 13.88
CA MET A 161 -0.68 -21.46 13.55
C MET A 161 -1.00 -22.38 12.38
N SER A 162 0.00 -22.78 11.58
CA SER A 162 -0.25 -23.52 10.34
C SER A 162 -0.80 -24.93 10.62
N TYR A 163 -1.77 -25.34 9.81
CA TYR A 163 -2.31 -26.69 9.75
C TYR A 163 -2.78 -27.01 8.34
N GLN A 164 -3.01 -28.28 8.01
CA GLN A 164 -3.39 -28.67 6.66
C GLN A 164 -4.83 -29.19 6.57
N ASN A 165 -5.23 -30.09 7.48
CA ASN A 165 -6.57 -30.68 7.45
C ASN A 165 -7.42 -30.27 8.65
N ASN A 166 -6.83 -30.21 9.84
CA ASN A 166 -7.57 -29.91 11.07
C ASN A 166 -6.78 -28.96 11.97
N ILE A 167 -7.46 -27.98 12.54
CA ILE A 167 -6.87 -27.02 13.48
C ILE A 167 -6.22 -27.71 14.69
N VAL A 168 -6.71 -28.89 15.09
CA VAL A 168 -6.14 -29.67 16.21
C VAL A 168 -4.72 -30.15 15.92
N GLU A 169 -4.34 -30.26 14.63
CA GLU A 169 -2.97 -30.60 14.21
C GLU A 169 -2.00 -29.42 14.38
N SER A 170 -2.51 -28.19 14.50
CA SER A 170 -1.66 -27.01 14.68
C SER A 170 -0.93 -27.05 16.01
N GLN A 171 0.31 -26.54 16.02
CA GLN A 171 1.13 -26.48 17.22
C GLN A 171 0.44 -25.64 18.32
N ILE A 172 -0.20 -24.54 17.94
CA ILE A 172 -0.98 -23.70 18.86
C ILE A 172 -2.15 -24.46 19.51
N ALA A 173 -2.87 -25.32 18.77
CA ALA A 173 -3.96 -26.07 19.36
C ALA A 173 -3.47 -27.11 20.39
N GLN A 174 -2.31 -27.72 20.13
CA GLN A 174 -1.68 -28.66 21.07
C GLN A 174 -1.20 -27.95 22.34
N ASP A 175 -0.55 -26.79 22.20
CA ASP A 175 -0.07 -25.99 23.31
C ASP A 175 -1.25 -25.49 24.18
N LEU A 176 -2.35 -25.05 23.53
CA LEU A 176 -3.59 -24.66 24.21
C LEU A 176 -4.29 -25.83 24.91
N GLN A 177 -4.21 -27.05 24.37
CA GLN A 177 -4.80 -28.23 25.01
C GLN A 177 -4.05 -28.60 26.29
N GLN A 178 -2.72 -28.52 26.28
CA GLN A 178 -1.87 -28.82 27.43
C GLN A 178 -1.95 -27.75 28.51
N ALA A 179 -2.27 -26.52 28.14
CA ALA A 179 -2.44 -25.41 29.06
C ALA A 179 -3.76 -25.48 29.86
N ASN A 180 -3.68 -25.15 31.14
CA ASN A 180 -4.83 -25.05 32.04
C ASN A 180 -5.59 -23.72 31.87
N ILE A 181 -6.11 -23.50 30.66
CA ILE A 181 -6.87 -22.30 30.25
C ILE A 181 -8.36 -22.65 30.15
N SER A 182 -9.24 -21.66 30.32
CA SER A 182 -10.68 -21.85 30.15
C SER A 182 -11.05 -22.29 28.72
N SER A 183 -12.16 -23.02 28.57
CA SER A 183 -12.66 -23.42 27.25
C SER A 183 -13.00 -22.21 26.36
N THR A 184 -13.49 -21.12 26.96
CA THR A 184 -13.85 -19.88 26.27
C THR A 184 -12.64 -19.17 25.68
N GLU A 185 -11.54 -19.05 26.43
CA GLU A 185 -10.29 -18.47 25.93
C GLU A 185 -9.65 -19.35 24.84
N LYS A 186 -9.71 -20.68 24.98
CA LYS A 186 -9.27 -21.61 23.91
C LYS A 186 -10.08 -21.39 22.63
N ALA A 187 -11.41 -21.29 22.76
CA ALA A 187 -12.30 -21.01 21.62
C ALA A 187 -11.99 -19.65 20.97
N TYR A 188 -11.66 -18.62 21.77
CA TYR A 188 -11.28 -17.30 21.26
C TYR A 188 -10.02 -17.34 20.39
N VAL A 189 -8.99 -18.07 20.83
CA VAL A 189 -7.73 -18.18 20.08
C VAL A 189 -7.90 -19.07 18.85
N LEU A 190 -8.57 -20.22 18.98
CA LEU A 190 -8.81 -21.14 17.85
C LEU A 190 -9.72 -20.54 16.77
N ALA A 191 -10.73 -19.74 17.16
CA ALA A 191 -11.56 -18.99 16.21
C ALA A 191 -10.71 -18.04 15.35
N GLN A 192 -9.77 -17.33 15.96
CA GLN A 192 -8.87 -16.43 15.25
C GLN A 192 -7.90 -17.19 14.33
N VAL A 193 -7.31 -18.30 14.80
CA VAL A 193 -6.44 -19.16 13.99
C VAL A 193 -7.17 -19.69 12.75
N ALA A 194 -8.42 -20.16 12.91
CA ALA A 194 -9.25 -20.62 11.79
C ALA A 194 -9.56 -19.50 10.78
N LEU A 195 -9.76 -18.26 11.26
CA LEU A 195 -10.01 -17.09 10.40
C LEU A 195 -8.74 -16.56 9.72
N LEU A 196 -7.57 -16.77 10.32
CA LEU A 196 -6.25 -16.41 9.79
C LEU A 196 -5.70 -17.44 8.80
N HIS A 197 -6.21 -18.68 8.83
CA HIS A 197 -5.81 -19.75 7.92
C HIS A 197 -6.11 -19.39 6.44
N GLN A 198 -5.24 -19.81 5.52
CA GLN A 198 -5.44 -19.61 4.07
C GLN A 198 -5.55 -20.98 3.36
N PRO A 199 -6.71 -21.33 2.77
CA PRO A 199 -7.97 -20.57 2.74
C PRO A 199 -8.70 -20.54 4.09
N VAL A 200 -9.52 -19.51 4.31
CA VAL A 200 -10.25 -19.31 5.57
C VAL A 200 -11.11 -20.52 5.91
N ASP A 201 -10.87 -21.12 7.08
CA ASP A 201 -11.64 -22.26 7.57
C ASP A 201 -12.92 -21.78 8.28
N ARG A 202 -13.92 -21.44 7.46
CA ARG A 202 -15.20 -20.93 7.96
C ARG A 202 -15.94 -21.91 8.85
N LYS A 203 -15.78 -23.22 8.64
CA LYS A 203 -16.54 -24.24 9.39
C LYS A 203 -16.05 -24.27 10.84
N THR A 204 -14.74 -24.42 11.02
CA THR A 204 -14.09 -24.45 12.34
C THR A 204 -14.25 -23.10 13.05
N ALA A 205 -14.08 -21.98 12.33
CA ALA A 205 -14.31 -20.65 12.89
C ALA A 205 -15.76 -20.46 13.39
N ASN A 206 -16.75 -20.94 12.63
CA ASN A 206 -18.16 -20.84 13.02
C ASN A 206 -18.47 -21.64 14.30
N GLU A 207 -17.89 -22.83 14.45
CA GLU A 207 -18.05 -23.64 15.66
C GLU A 207 -17.54 -22.92 16.91
N TYR A 208 -16.31 -22.39 16.88
CA TYR A 208 -15.74 -21.69 18.02
C TYR A 208 -16.38 -20.32 18.29
N VAL A 209 -16.75 -19.56 17.25
CA VAL A 209 -17.46 -18.29 17.44
C VAL A 209 -18.85 -18.50 18.03
N ASN A 210 -19.55 -19.59 17.69
CA ASN A 210 -20.81 -19.94 18.36
C ASN A 210 -20.61 -20.27 19.83
N GLN A 211 -19.52 -20.94 20.20
CA GLN A 211 -19.17 -21.19 21.59
C GLN A 211 -18.94 -19.87 22.35
N LEU A 212 -18.26 -18.89 21.73
CA LEU A 212 -18.07 -17.56 22.31
C LEU A 212 -19.40 -16.81 22.50
N ILE A 213 -20.27 -16.82 21.49
CA ILE A 213 -21.61 -16.20 21.56
C ILE A 213 -22.45 -16.84 22.67
N ALA A 214 -22.41 -18.17 22.79
CA ALA A 214 -23.10 -18.90 23.85
C ALA A 214 -22.52 -18.59 25.24
N ALA A 215 -21.19 -18.52 25.36
CA ALA A 215 -20.52 -18.17 26.61
C ALA A 215 -20.87 -16.75 27.08
N GLU A 216 -20.92 -15.77 26.16
CA GLU A 216 -21.33 -14.39 26.49
C GLU A 216 -22.79 -14.32 26.93
N LYS A 217 -23.69 -15.07 26.28
CA LYS A 217 -25.12 -15.11 26.63
C LYS A 217 -25.39 -15.79 27.96
N ASN A 218 -24.69 -16.89 28.24
CA ASN A 218 -24.95 -17.71 29.42
C ASN A 218 -24.26 -17.15 30.66
N ASN A 219 -23.03 -16.62 30.55
CA ASN A 219 -22.23 -16.16 31.68
C ASN A 219 -21.53 -14.80 31.36
N PRO A 220 -22.28 -13.69 31.27
CA PRO A 220 -21.75 -12.39 30.85
C PRO A 220 -20.74 -11.79 31.84
N ILE A 221 -20.77 -12.18 33.12
CA ILE A 221 -19.84 -11.68 34.15
C ILE A 221 -18.45 -12.30 33.94
N GLN A 222 -18.39 -13.63 33.84
CA GLN A 222 -17.14 -14.36 33.58
C GLN A 222 -16.56 -14.01 32.21
N PHE A 223 -17.42 -13.76 31.21
CA PHE A 223 -16.97 -13.34 29.88
C PHE A 223 -16.19 -12.01 29.89
N LYS A 224 -16.53 -11.09 30.81
CA LYS A 224 -15.80 -9.82 31.00
C LYS A 224 -14.46 -10.01 31.71
N GLU A 225 -14.31 -11.04 32.53
CA GLU A 225 -13.06 -11.33 33.25
C GLU A 225 -11.92 -11.76 32.32
N TYR A 226 -12.26 -12.32 31.14
CA TYR A 226 -11.28 -12.72 30.14
C TYR A 226 -10.68 -11.55 29.32
N ASP A 227 -11.21 -10.33 29.48
CA ASP A 227 -10.73 -9.10 28.83
C ASP A 227 -10.56 -9.22 27.30
N PHE A 228 -11.48 -9.92 26.64
CA PHE A 228 -11.46 -10.06 25.18
C PHE A 228 -11.67 -8.71 24.50
N LYS A 229 -10.88 -8.42 23.48
CA LYS A 229 -11.05 -7.20 22.68
C LYS A 229 -12.38 -7.23 21.92
N PRO A 230 -13.31 -6.28 22.18
CA PRO A 230 -14.61 -6.28 21.51
C PRO A 230 -14.47 -6.06 20.00
N GLU A 231 -13.41 -5.40 19.54
CA GLU A 231 -13.10 -5.19 18.12
C GLU A 231 -12.82 -6.53 17.43
N GLN A 232 -12.03 -7.42 18.05
CA GLN A 232 -11.74 -8.74 17.48
C GLN A 232 -12.99 -9.61 17.43
N LEU A 233 -13.78 -9.62 18.51
CA LEU A 233 -15.08 -10.31 18.54
C LEU A 233 -16.02 -9.79 17.45
N TRP A 234 -16.07 -8.48 17.24
CA TRP A 234 -16.87 -7.85 16.19
C TRP A 234 -16.43 -8.31 14.80
N VAL A 235 -15.12 -8.29 14.51
CA VAL A 235 -14.60 -8.73 13.20
C VAL A 235 -14.88 -10.21 12.93
N MET A 236 -14.73 -11.07 13.93
CA MET A 236 -15.07 -12.49 13.80
C MET A 236 -16.55 -12.70 13.46
N GLN A 237 -17.45 -11.99 14.16
CA GLN A 237 -18.89 -12.06 13.89
C GLN A 237 -19.23 -11.45 12.53
N GLN A 238 -18.61 -10.34 12.15
CA GLN A 238 -18.83 -9.68 10.88
C GLN A 238 -18.34 -10.51 9.68
N GLN A 239 -17.18 -11.19 9.80
CA GLN A 239 -16.63 -12.04 8.75
C GLN A 239 -17.43 -13.33 8.53
N LEU A 240 -18.03 -13.88 9.59
CA LEU A 240 -18.82 -15.10 9.52
C LEU A 240 -20.31 -14.87 9.23
N TYR A 241 -20.92 -13.88 9.86
CA TYR A 241 -22.37 -13.64 9.84
C TYR A 241 -22.79 -12.32 9.18
N GLY A 242 -21.86 -11.41 8.94
CA GLY A 242 -22.15 -10.09 8.36
C GLY A 242 -22.89 -9.12 9.29
N LYS A 243 -23.04 -9.46 10.57
CA LYS A 243 -23.69 -8.63 11.59
C LYS A 243 -23.10 -8.89 12.97
N SER A 244 -23.17 -7.89 13.85
CA SER A 244 -22.97 -8.10 15.29
C SER A 244 -24.11 -8.94 15.88
N ILE A 245 -23.78 -9.88 16.75
CA ILE A 245 -24.74 -10.77 17.42
C ILE A 245 -24.76 -10.51 18.92
N THR A 246 -23.66 -10.02 19.48
CA THR A 246 -23.50 -9.94 20.93
C THR A 246 -23.54 -8.51 21.45
N SER A 247 -23.82 -8.35 22.75
CA SER A 247 -24.08 -7.02 23.34
C SER A 247 -22.80 -6.19 23.41
N LEU A 248 -21.62 -6.83 23.49
CA LEU A 248 -20.33 -6.17 23.40
C LEU A 248 -19.98 -5.66 22.00
N THR A 249 -20.50 -6.28 20.94
CA THR A 249 -20.15 -5.95 19.55
C THR A 249 -21.15 -5.01 18.86
N GLN A 250 -22.39 -4.93 19.34
CA GLN A 250 -23.41 -4.02 18.80
C GLN A 250 -23.03 -2.53 18.76
N PRO A 251 -22.40 -1.94 19.80
CA PRO A 251 -21.97 -0.54 19.75
C PRO A 251 -20.90 -0.27 18.68
N LEU A 252 -20.14 -1.30 18.28
CA LEU A 252 -19.11 -1.19 17.24
C LEU A 252 -19.70 -1.13 15.84
N ASP A 253 -20.94 -1.58 15.61
CA ASP A 253 -21.62 -1.40 14.32
C ASP A 253 -21.78 0.09 13.97
N LEU A 254 -22.03 0.95 14.96
CA LEU A 254 -22.13 2.39 14.75
C LEU A 254 -20.79 2.98 14.30
N ARG A 255 -19.69 2.55 14.92
CA ARG A 255 -18.32 2.95 14.53
C ARG A 255 -17.97 2.41 13.15
N ALA A 256 -18.34 1.16 12.86
CA ALA A 256 -18.11 0.54 11.55
C ALA A 256 -18.91 1.24 10.44
N GLN A 257 -20.14 1.68 10.70
CA GLN A 257 -20.92 2.47 9.76
C GLN A 257 -20.32 3.87 9.52
N GLN A 258 -19.72 4.48 10.54
CA GLN A 258 -18.99 5.74 10.37
C GLN A 258 -17.72 5.52 9.53
N ALA A 259 -16.95 4.47 9.82
CA ALA A 259 -15.77 4.09 9.05
C ALA A 259 -16.11 3.79 7.58
N GLU A 260 -17.20 3.06 7.31
CA GLU A 260 -17.65 2.78 5.94
C GLU A 260 -18.11 4.06 5.22
N ARG A 261 -18.82 4.97 5.91
CA ARG A 261 -19.20 6.26 5.34
C ARG A 261 -17.98 7.10 4.96
N VAL A 262 -17.01 7.22 5.86
CA VAL A 262 -15.75 7.93 5.58
C VAL A 262 -15.00 7.24 4.44
N SER A 263 -14.92 5.91 4.45
CA SER A 263 -14.30 5.14 3.37
C SER A 263 -14.97 5.38 2.02
N SER A 264 -16.29 5.41 1.97
CA SER A 264 -17.04 5.71 0.74
C SER A 264 -16.77 7.14 0.25
N ILE A 265 -16.70 8.13 1.15
CA ILE A 265 -16.39 9.52 0.79
C ILE A 265 -14.98 9.63 0.23
N VAL A 266 -13.98 9.07 0.93
CA VAL A 266 -12.59 9.09 0.47
C VAL A 266 -12.45 8.36 -0.86
N ASN A 267 -13.17 7.26 -1.06
CA ASN A 267 -13.17 6.52 -2.33
C ASN A 267 -13.66 7.40 -3.49
N VAL A 268 -14.75 8.14 -3.30
CA VAL A 268 -15.26 9.10 -4.29
C VAL A 268 -14.24 10.20 -4.58
N ILE A 269 -13.61 10.76 -3.54
CA ILE A 269 -12.57 11.79 -3.69
C ILE A 269 -11.37 11.25 -4.50
N LEU A 270 -10.89 10.05 -4.18
CA LEU A 270 -9.77 9.43 -4.88
C LEU A 270 -10.10 9.13 -6.35
N TRP A 271 -11.30 8.63 -6.65
CA TRP A 271 -11.76 8.48 -8.03
C TRP A 271 -11.82 9.82 -8.77
N GLY A 272 -12.35 10.87 -8.13
CA GLY A 272 -12.33 12.21 -8.68
C GLY A 272 -10.91 12.71 -8.98
N LEU A 273 -9.97 12.44 -8.08
CA LEU A 273 -8.57 12.82 -8.23
C LEU A 273 -7.86 12.07 -9.37
N ILE A 274 -8.18 10.79 -9.56
CA ILE A 274 -7.70 10.00 -10.71
C ILE A 274 -8.22 10.59 -12.01
N VAL A 275 -9.53 10.80 -12.14
CA VAL A 275 -10.13 11.39 -13.35
C VAL A 275 -9.49 12.73 -13.66
N PHE A 276 -9.34 13.59 -12.64
CA PHE A 276 -8.69 14.88 -12.79
C PHE A 276 -7.22 14.75 -13.24
N SER A 277 -6.46 13.85 -12.62
CA SER A 277 -5.04 13.63 -12.93
C SER A 277 -4.84 13.04 -14.33
N VAL A 278 -5.71 12.13 -14.78
CA VAL A 278 -5.72 11.61 -16.17
C VAL A 278 -6.00 12.74 -17.15
N ALA A 279 -7.03 13.55 -16.91
CA ALA A 279 -7.38 14.67 -17.79
C ALA A 279 -6.24 15.69 -17.88
N PHE A 280 -5.67 16.07 -16.74
CA PHE A 280 -4.60 17.05 -16.66
C PHE A 280 -3.30 16.53 -17.32
N SER A 281 -2.93 15.27 -17.06
CA SER A 281 -1.80 14.61 -17.70
C SER A 281 -1.95 14.53 -19.22
N THR A 282 -3.16 14.22 -19.71
CA THR A 282 -3.49 14.22 -21.15
C THR A 282 -3.30 15.60 -21.78
N ILE A 283 -3.79 16.66 -21.12
CA ILE A 283 -3.62 18.04 -21.60
C ILE A 283 -2.14 18.43 -21.67
N LEU A 284 -1.38 18.14 -20.61
CA LEU A 284 0.07 18.41 -20.56
C LEU A 284 0.82 17.67 -21.67
N TYR A 285 0.48 16.40 -21.90
CA TYR A 285 1.07 15.60 -22.97
C TYR A 285 0.77 16.19 -24.36
N LEU A 286 -0.49 16.56 -24.63
CA LEU A 286 -0.89 17.18 -25.89
C LEU A 286 -0.17 18.52 -26.12
N LEU A 287 -0.08 19.36 -25.10
CA LEU A 287 0.67 20.64 -25.15
C LEU A 287 2.15 20.41 -25.44
N ALA A 288 2.78 19.45 -24.74
CA ALA A 288 4.19 19.10 -24.96
C ALA A 288 4.42 18.56 -26.38
N LYS A 289 3.51 17.72 -26.89
CA LYS A 289 3.55 17.19 -28.27
C LYS A 289 3.40 18.30 -29.30
N HIS A 290 2.49 19.24 -29.08
CA HIS A 290 2.27 20.36 -29.98
C HIS A 290 3.50 21.29 -30.06
N LEU A 291 4.10 21.61 -28.90
CA LEU A 291 5.34 22.39 -28.84
C LEU A 291 6.53 21.66 -29.47
N LYS A 292 6.66 20.35 -29.26
CA LYS A 292 7.69 19.52 -29.90
C LYS A 292 7.55 19.56 -31.42
N ASN A 293 6.34 19.35 -31.95
CA ASN A 293 6.07 19.37 -33.38
C ASN A 293 6.30 20.75 -34.00
N ARG A 294 5.97 21.83 -33.28
CA ARG A 294 6.28 23.20 -33.72
C ARG A 294 7.77 23.46 -33.76
N ARG A 295 8.53 23.01 -32.76
CA ARG A 295 9.99 23.12 -32.73
C ARG A 295 10.63 22.41 -33.92
N VAL A 296 10.25 21.15 -34.16
CA VAL A 296 10.78 20.35 -35.29
C VAL A 296 10.54 21.03 -36.63
N ARG A 297 9.32 21.56 -36.86
CA ARG A 297 8.99 22.28 -38.11
C ARG A 297 9.82 23.56 -38.30
N ILE A 298 10.11 24.29 -37.22
CA ILE A 298 10.90 25.52 -37.29
C ILE A 298 12.38 25.18 -37.55
N THR A 299 12.93 24.19 -36.86
CA THR A 299 14.31 23.74 -37.07
C THR A 299 14.53 23.21 -38.49
N GLN A 300 13.63 22.37 -39.01
CA GLN A 300 13.72 21.87 -40.39
C GLN A 300 13.65 22.99 -41.44
N LYS A 301 12.93 24.08 -41.17
CA LYS A 301 12.89 25.23 -42.07
C LYS A 301 14.17 26.07 -42.00
N LEU A 302 14.89 26.07 -40.87
CA LEU A 302 16.15 26.78 -40.72
C LEU A 302 17.33 26.01 -41.33
N ASP A 303 17.32 24.67 -41.27
CA ASP A 303 18.38 23.82 -41.84
C ASP A 303 18.34 23.72 -43.38
N VAL A 304 17.26 24.20 -44.01
CA VAL A 304 17.06 24.18 -45.48
C VAL A 304 17.45 25.51 -46.14
N PHE A 305 17.74 26.55 -45.35
CA PHE A 305 18.34 27.81 -45.81
C PHE A 305 19.85 27.83 -45.53
#